data_AF-A0A959LCN3-F1
#
_entry.id   AF-A0A959LCN3-F1
#
_cell.length_a   1.000
_cell.length_b   1.000
_cell.length_c   1.000
_cell.angle_alpha   90.00
_cell.angle_beta   90.00
_cell.angle_gamma   90.00
#
_symmetry.space_group_name_H-M   'P 1'
#
loop_
_entity.id
_entity.type
_entity.pdbx_description
1 polymer ?
#
loop_
_entity_poly.entity_id
_entity_poly.type
_entity_poly.pdbx_seq_one_letter_code
_entity_poly.pdbx_strand_id
1 'polypeptide(L)' 'ENTLLSVVNPDLIDGTLKLNSELTVSDFEQMMEKDFGLHVQVFRRSNQLWLQTSATDDWTLEVQNTKGLHSIQK' A
#
# COMPACT_ATOMS: atom_id res chain seq x y z
N GLU A 1 16.79 -4.75 22.39
CA GLU A 1 16.98 -3.30 22.59
C GLU A 1 16.27 -2.55 21.49
N ASN A 2 15.77 -1.34 21.75
CA ASN A 2 15.15 -0.50 20.72
C ASN A 2 16.25 0.32 20.04
N THR A 3 16.24 0.38 18.70
CA THR A 3 17.16 1.19 17.90
C THR A 3 16.39 2.01 16.88
N LEU A 4 17.01 3.06 16.34
CA LEU A 4 16.44 3.86 15.26
C LEU A 4 16.57 3.11 13.92
N LEU A 5 15.55 3.22 13.07
CA LEU A 5 15.56 2.56 11.76
C LEU A 5 16.67 3.12 10.86
N SER A 6 16.99 4.41 11.01
CA SER A 6 18.11 5.07 10.32
C SER A 6 19.49 4.55 10.72
N VAL A 7 19.62 3.94 11.90
CA VAL A 7 20.88 3.28 12.31
C VAL A 7 21.03 1.93 11.62
N VAL A 8 19.92 1.27 11.28
CA VAL A 8 19.93 -0.04 10.60
C VAL A 8 20.09 0.13 9.09
N ASN A 9 19.38 1.10 8.50
CA ASN A 9 19.52 1.45 7.09
C ASN A 9 19.58 2.98 6.95
N PRO A 10 20.79 3.56 6.82
CA PRO A 10 21.00 5.00 6.67
C PRO A 10 20.42 5.58 5.37
N ASP A 11 20.18 4.74 4.36
CA ASP A 11 19.67 5.16 3.06
C ASP A 11 18.12 5.28 3.05
N LEU A 12 17.45 4.88 4.14
CA LEU A 12 16.02 5.11 4.29
C LEU A 12 15.74 6.60 4.44
N ILE A 13 14.92 7.10 3.52
CA ILE A 13 14.56 8.51 3.43
C ILE A 13 13.27 8.74 4.20
N ASP A 14 13.22 9.77 5.03
CA ASP A 14 11.96 10.26 5.58
C ASP A 14 11.27 11.21 4.59
N GLY A 15 9.95 11.27 4.65
CA GLY A 15 9.18 12.14 3.76
C GLY A 15 7.69 12.05 4.00
N THR A 16 6.94 12.78 3.17
CA THR A 16 5.48 12.83 3.24
C THR A 16 4.90 12.42 1.89
N LEU A 17 3.98 11.45 1.93
CA LEU A 17 3.22 11.01 0.76
C LEU A 17 1.79 11.54 0.86
N LYS A 18 1.32 12.20 -0.20
CA LYS A 18 -0.10 12.61 -0.31
C LYS A 18 -0.90 11.49 -0.97
N LEU A 19 -1.72 10.82 -0.18
CA LEU A 19 -2.67 9.82 -0.70
C LEU A 19 -3.90 10.51 -1.31
N ASN A 20 -4.34 10.00 -2.45
CA ASN A 20 -5.60 10.40 -3.08
C ASN A 20 -6.41 9.15 -3.47
N SER A 21 -7.73 9.27 -3.52
CA SER A 21 -8.67 8.17 -3.80
C SER A 21 -8.48 7.57 -5.19
N GLU A 22 -8.06 8.40 -6.15
CA GLU A 22 -7.93 8.08 -7.56
C GLU A 22 -6.61 7.39 -7.92
N LEU A 23 -5.62 7.34 -7.00
CA LEU A 23 -4.39 6.60 -7.23
C LEU A 23 -4.76 5.15 -7.47
N THR A 24 -4.21 4.57 -8.53
CA THR A 24 -4.22 3.13 -8.68
C THR A 24 -3.29 2.49 -7.65
N VAL A 25 -3.50 1.21 -7.37
CA VAL A 25 -2.55 0.42 -6.56
C VAL A 25 -1.15 0.49 -7.17
N SER A 26 -1.04 0.36 -8.50
CA SER A 26 0.24 0.45 -9.20
C SER A 26 0.91 1.82 -9.02
N ASP A 27 0.15 2.92 -9.09
CA ASP A 27 0.69 4.26 -8.83
C ASP A 27 1.25 4.35 -7.41
N PHE A 28 0.51 3.89 -6.40
CA PHE A 28 0.96 3.91 -5.02
C PHE A 28 2.23 3.07 -4.81
N GLU A 29 2.27 1.84 -5.31
CA GLU A 29 3.44 0.97 -5.17
C GLU A 29 4.67 1.58 -5.86
N GLN A 30 4.50 2.15 -7.06
CA GLN A 30 5.59 2.84 -7.77
C GLN A 30 6.05 4.11 -7.04
N MET A 31 5.15 4.88 -6.42
CA MET A 31 5.53 6.05 -5.62
C MET A 31 6.37 5.64 -4.42
N MET A 32 6.00 4.56 -3.74
CA MET A 32 6.76 4.04 -2.60
C MET A 32 8.17 3.57 -2.99
N GLU A 33 8.30 2.93 -4.15
CA GLU A 33 9.60 2.55 -4.69
C GLU A 33 10.44 3.77 -5.09
N LYS A 34 9.86 4.72 -5.83
CA LYS A 34 10.59 5.88 -6.38
C LYS A 34 10.98 6.89 -5.29
N ASP A 35 10.08 7.17 -4.37
CA ASP A 35 10.25 8.26 -3.40
C ASP A 35 10.96 7.78 -2.12
N PHE A 36 10.87 6.48 -1.80
CA PHE A 36 11.38 5.93 -0.54
C PHE A 36 12.26 4.67 -0.71
N GLY A 37 12.41 4.13 -1.92
CA GLY A 37 13.14 2.88 -2.16
C GLY A 37 12.44 1.65 -1.57
N LEU A 38 11.13 1.73 -1.32
CA LEU A 38 10.38 0.67 -0.64
C LEU A 38 9.57 -0.16 -1.63
N HIS A 39 9.94 -1.44 -1.76
CA HIS A 39 9.17 -2.43 -2.51
C HIS A 39 7.98 -2.93 -1.68
N VAL A 40 6.91 -2.14 -1.65
CA VAL A 40 5.68 -2.47 -0.93
C VAL A 40 4.71 -3.25 -1.80
N GLN A 41 3.69 -3.83 -1.16
CA GLN A 41 2.57 -4.50 -1.84
C GLN A 41 1.27 -4.14 -1.14
N VAL A 42 0.21 -3.90 -1.93
CA VAL A 42 -1.12 -3.63 -1.42
C VAL A 42 -1.91 -4.93 -1.29
N PHE A 43 -2.56 -5.08 -0.13
CA PHE A 43 -3.48 -6.17 0.15
C PHE A 43 -4.85 -5.61 0.49
N ARG A 44 -5.89 -6.18 -0.11
CA ARG A 44 -7.28 -5.89 0.22
C ARG A 44 -7.87 -7.03 1.03
N ARG A 45 -8.57 -6.68 2.11
CA ARG A 45 -9.36 -7.65 2.87
C ARG A 45 -10.56 -8.14 2.04
N SER A 46 -10.75 -9.45 2.00
CA SER A 46 -11.90 -10.15 1.42
C SER A 46 -12.45 -11.14 2.44
N ASN A 47 -13.53 -10.76 3.14
CA ASN A 47 -14.04 -11.49 4.32
C ASN A 47 -12.95 -11.65 5.41
N GLN A 48 -12.44 -12.87 5.62
CA GLN A 48 -11.39 -13.20 6.58
C GLN A 48 -10.00 -13.34 5.94
N LEU A 49 -9.89 -13.16 4.63
CA LEU A 49 -8.64 -13.33 3.88
C LEU A 49 -8.09 -11.96 3.45
N TRP A 50 -6.77 -11.85 3.36
CA TRP A 50 -6.09 -10.73 2.71
C TRP A 50 -5.65 -11.18 1.33
N LEU A 51 -6.15 -10.51 0.29
CA LEU A 51 -5.82 -10.79 -1.08
C LEU A 51 -4.83 -9.73 -1.57
N GLN A 52 -3.70 -10.18 -2.11
CA GLN A 52 -2.80 -9.28 -2.84
C GLN A 52 -3.53 -8.76 -4.07
N THR A 53 -3.36 -7.48 -4.38
CA THR A 53 -4.13 -6.80 -5.43
C THR A 53 -3.48 -6.86 -6.81
N SER A 54 -2.55 -7.78 -7.06
CA SER A 54 -1.76 -7.85 -8.32
C SER A 54 -2.58 -8.05 -9.60
N ALA A 55 -3.76 -8.67 -9.51
CA ALA A 55 -4.69 -8.82 -10.64
C ALA A 55 -5.65 -7.63 -10.82
N THR A 56 -5.55 -6.63 -9.95
CA THR A 56 -6.40 -5.45 -9.85
C THR A 56 -5.55 -4.22 -9.49
N ASP A 57 -4.31 -4.21 -9.97
CA ASP A 57 -3.33 -3.17 -9.67
C ASP A 57 -3.69 -1.85 -10.39
N ASP A 58 -4.47 -1.95 -11.45
CA ASP A 58 -5.13 -0.90 -12.19
C ASP A 58 -6.33 -0.27 -11.44
N TRP A 59 -6.84 -0.89 -10.38
CA TRP A 59 -7.94 -0.34 -9.60
C TRP A 59 -7.47 0.77 -8.67
N THR A 60 -8.30 1.80 -8.53
CA THR A 60 -8.04 2.87 -7.58
C THR A 60 -8.10 2.39 -6.13
N LEU A 61 -7.40 3.08 -5.24
CA LEU A 61 -7.43 2.80 -3.80
C LEU A 61 -8.87 2.86 -3.25
N GLU A 62 -9.71 3.77 -3.76
CA GLU A 62 -11.13 3.85 -3.40
C GLU A 62 -11.91 2.60 -3.84
N VAL A 63 -11.70 2.12 -5.08
CA VAL A 63 -12.36 0.90 -5.57
C VAL A 63 -11.94 -0.29 -4.72
N GLN A 64 -10.65 -0.41 -4.39
CA GLN A 64 -10.16 -1.46 -3.50
C GLN A 64 -10.82 -1.39 -2.12
N ASN A 65 -10.89 -0.21 -1.50
CA ASN A 65 -11.53 -0.03 -0.20
C ASN A 65 -13.02 -0.38 -0.24
N THR A 66 -13.75 0.05 -1.28
CA THR A 66 -15.17 -0.25 -1.45
C THR A 66 -15.43 -1.75 -1.56
N LYS A 67 -14.60 -2.45 -2.35
CA LYS A 67 -14.68 -3.92 -2.47
C LYS A 67 -14.36 -4.60 -1.15
N GLY A 68 -13.42 -4.06 -0.38
CA GLY A 68 -13.06 -4.56 0.94
C GLY A 68 -14.23 -4.45 1.91
N LEU A 69 -14.88 -3.29 1.98
CA LEU A 69 -16.09 -3.07 2.78
C LEU A 69 -17.23 -4.01 2.39
N HIS A 70 -17.47 -4.21 1.09
CA HIS A 70 -18.55 -5.08 0.60
C HIS A 70 -18.26 -6.59 0.74
N SER A 71 -16.99 -6.97 0.92
CA SER A 71 -16.59 -8.37 1.10
C SER A 71 -16.89 -8.91 2.50
N ILE A 72 -17.18 -8.02 3.46
CA ILE A 72 -17.55 -8.38 4.83
C ILE A 72 -19.05 -8.71 4.81
N GLN A 73 -19.39 -9.90 4.34
CA GLN A 73 -20.73 -10.45 4.53
C GLN A 73 -20.82 -11.10 5.91
N LYS A 74 -21.93 -10.82 6.61
CA LYS A 74 -22.28 -11.35 7.93
C LYS A 74 -22.34 -12.87 7.96
#